data_AF-B4VHQ2-F1
#
_entry.id   AF-B4VHQ2-F1
#
_cell.length_a   1.000
_cell.length_b   1.000
_cell.length_c   1.000
_cell.angle_alpha   90.00
_cell.angle_beta   90.00
_cell.angle_gamma   90.00
#
_symmetry.space_group_name_H-M   'P 1'
#
loop_
_entity.id
_entity.type
_entity.pdbx_description
1 polymer ?
#
loop_
_entity_poly.entity_id
_entity_poly.type
_entity_poly.pdbx_seq_one_letter_code
_entity_poly.pdbx_strand_id
1 'polypeptide(L)' 'MNQAERLELEACLRRASEILYNNSDTDSLETLADIEITVRNQILEYVSPQIALFLSPKKPKPDAGKPEP' A
#
# COMPACT_ATOMS: atom_id res chain seq x y z
N MET A 1 12.62 -2.50 12.75
CA MET A 1 11.42 -3.08 13.38
C MET A 1 11.75 -3.63 14.76
N ASN A 2 11.55 -2.78 15.77
CA ASN A 2 11.44 -3.18 17.17
C ASN A 2 10.14 -3.98 17.41
N GLN A 3 9.93 -4.47 18.64
CA GLN A 3 8.77 -5.30 18.95
C GLN A 3 7.43 -4.57 18.79
N ALA A 4 7.35 -3.30 19.19
CA ALA A 4 6.14 -2.50 19.04
C ALA A 4 5.79 -2.31 17.55
N GLU A 5 6.79 -1.96 16.72
CA GLU A 5 6.63 -1.83 15.28
C GLU A 5 6.16 -3.15 14.63
N ARG A 6 6.62 -4.32 15.12
CA ARG A 6 6.13 -5.63 14.63
C ARG A 6 4.67 -5.86 14.94
N LEU A 7 4.25 -5.60 16.17
CA LEU A 7 2.86 -5.79 16.58
C LEU A 7 1.92 -4.84 15.83
N GLU A 8 2.36 -3.60 15.62
CA GLU A 8 1.61 -2.63 14.82
C GLU A 8 1.49 -3.09 13.37
N LEU A 9 2.58 -3.54 12.75
CA LEU A 9 2.55 -4.07 11.39
C LEU A 9 1.63 -5.29 11.29
N GLU A 10 1.70 -6.25 12.22
CA GLU A 10 0.83 -7.43 12.23
C GLU A 10 -0.65 -7.06 12.34
N ALA A 11 -1.01 -6.08 13.18
CA ALA A 11 -2.38 -5.60 13.31
C ALA A 11 -2.88 -4.96 12.00
N CYS A 12 -2.04 -4.12 11.38
CA CYS A 12 -2.32 -3.50 10.09
C CYS A 12 -2.51 -4.55 8.99
N LEU A 13 -1.61 -5.54 8.91
CA LEU A 13 -1.67 -6.61 7.92
C LEU A 13 -2.93 -7.46 8.11
N ARG A 14 -3.26 -7.86 9.34
CA ARG A 14 -4.48 -8.63 9.63
C ARG A 14 -5.73 -7.89 9.17
N ARG A 15 -5.83 -6.59 9.50
CA ARG A 15 -6.99 -5.78 9.11
C ARG A 15 -7.06 -5.57 7.60
N ALA A 16 -5.93 -5.33 6.94
CA ALA A 16 -5.87 -5.20 5.49
C ALA A 16 -6.29 -6.52 4.80
N SER A 17 -5.78 -7.66 5.25
CA SER A 17 -6.15 -8.97 4.71
C SER A 17 -7.65 -9.25 4.82
N GLU A 18 -8.27 -8.93 5.96
CA GLU A 18 -9.72 -9.10 6.15
C GLU A 18 -10.54 -8.25 5.17
N ILE A 19 -10.19 -6.97 5.01
CA ILE A 19 -10.86 -6.07 4.07
C ILE A 19 -10.71 -6.59 2.63
N LEU A 20 -9.50 -6.96 2.23
CA LEU A 20 -9.22 -7.42 0.88
C LEU A 20 -9.93 -8.74 0.57
N TYR A 21 -9.92 -9.69 1.51
CA TYR A 21 -10.62 -10.97 1.36
C TYR A 21 -12.14 -10.78 1.20
N ASN A 22 -12.76 -9.95 2.04
CA ASN A 22 -14.20 -9.66 1.97
C ASN A 22 -14.64 -8.95 0.67
N ASN A 23 -13.70 -8.34 -0.05
CA ASN A 23 -13.94 -7.68 -1.34
C ASN A 23 -13.39 -8.50 -2.52
N SER A 24 -12.95 -9.74 -2.28
CA SER A 24 -12.58 -10.68 -3.33
C SER A 24 -13.78 -11.54 -3.70
N ASP A 25 -13.88 -11.93 -4.96
CA ASP A 25 -14.83 -12.96 -5.38
C ASP A 25 -14.33 -14.32 -4.87
N THR A 26 -14.81 -14.75 -3.71
CA THR A 26 -14.33 -15.96 -3.04
C THR A 26 -14.60 -17.23 -3.85
N ASP A 27 -15.61 -17.21 -4.71
CA ASP A 27 -15.94 -18.33 -5.59
C ASP A 27 -14.89 -18.50 -6.70
N SER A 28 -14.10 -17.46 -6.98
CA SER A 28 -12.98 -17.50 -7.94
C SER A 28 -11.64 -17.93 -7.33
N LEU A 29 -11.56 -18.16 -6.01
CA LEU A 29 -10.31 -18.49 -5.29
C LEU A 29 -10.13 -20.01 -5.11
N GLU A 30 -10.22 -20.77 -6.20
CA GLU A 30 -10.22 -22.24 -6.14
C GLU A 30 -8.80 -22.83 -6.04
N THR A 31 -7.80 -22.16 -6.62
CA THR A 31 -6.42 -22.65 -6.65
C THR A 31 -5.44 -21.66 -6.01
N LEU A 32 -4.25 -22.17 -5.67
CA LEU A 32 -3.15 -21.32 -5.21
C LEU A 32 -2.77 -20.24 -6.24
N ALA A 33 -2.92 -20.55 -7.53
CA ALA A 33 -2.65 -19.59 -8.60
C ALA A 33 -3.68 -18.45 -8.59
N ASP A 34 -4.96 -18.76 -8.40
CA ASP A 34 -6.03 -17.75 -8.33
C ASP A 34 -5.86 -16.84 -7.11
N ILE A 35 -5.45 -17.42 -5.98
CA ILE A 35 -5.08 -16.69 -4.77
C ILE A 35 -3.88 -15.77 -5.04
N GLU A 36 -2.81 -16.26 -5.67
CA GLU A 36 -1.64 -15.45 -5.98
C GLU A 36 -1.99 -14.27 -6.90
N ILE A 37 -2.75 -14.52 -7.96
CA ILE A 37 -3.18 -13.48 -8.92
C ILE A 37 -4.02 -12.43 -8.20
N THR A 38 -4.97 -12.84 -7.36
CA THR A 38 -5.84 -11.94 -6.61
C THR A 38 -5.04 -11.06 -5.65
N VAL A 39 -4.15 -11.66 -4.84
CA VAL A 39 -3.30 -10.93 -3.91
C VAL A 39 -2.37 -9.97 -4.64
N ARG A 40 -1.77 -10.41 -5.76
CA ARG A 40 -0.90 -9.56 -6.60
C ARG A 40 -1.66 -8.35 -7.13
N ASN A 41 -2.86 -8.53 -7.66
CA ASN A 41 -3.68 -7.44 -8.20
C ASN A 41 -4.03 -6.42 -7.10
N GLN A 42 -4.39 -6.89 -5.90
CA GLN A 42 -4.68 -6.03 -4.75
C GLN A 42 -3.46 -5.24 -4.27
N ILE A 43 -2.26 -5.83 -4.27
CA ILE A 43 -1.01 -5.13 -3.96
C ILE A 43 -0.73 -4.04 -5.00
N LEU A 44 -0.95 -4.34 -6.28
CA LEU A 44 -0.77 -3.38 -7.37
C LEU A 44 -1.75 -2.20 -7.24
N GLU A 45 -3.01 -2.47 -6.94
CA GLU A 45 -4.06 -1.46 -6.86
C GLU A 45 -3.95 -0.59 -5.60
N TYR A 46 -3.78 -1.18 -4.42
CA TYR A 46 -3.93 -0.46 -3.15
C TYR A 46 -2.62 -0.12 -2.46
N VAL A 47 -1.59 -0.97 -2.58
CA VAL A 47 -0.33 -0.81 -1.84
C VAL A 47 0.70 -0.03 -2.65
N SER A 48 0.81 -0.33 -3.94
CA SER A 48 1.82 0.27 -4.82
C SER A 48 1.70 1.81 -4.93
N PRO A 49 0.50 2.42 -4.99
CA PRO A 49 0.37 3.87 -4.96
C PRO A 49 0.87 4.49 -3.65
N GLN A 50 0.67 3.83 -2.51
CA GLN A 50 1.16 4.29 -1.22
C GLN A 50 2.70 4.30 -1.20
N ILE A 51 3.32 3.24 -1.74
CA ILE A 51 4.77 3.18 -1.90
C ILE A 51 5.27 4.29 -2.82
N ALA A 52 4.60 4.54 -3.94
CA ALA A 52 4.97 5.61 -4.88
C ALA A 52 4.95 7.00 -4.22
N LEU A 53 4.04 7.27 -3.29
CA LEU A 53 4.02 8.52 -2.52
C LEU A 53 5.27 8.69 -1.65
N PHE A 54 5.75 7.62 -1.01
CA PHE A 54 6.99 7.66 -0.23
C PHE A 54 8.24 7.86 -1.10
N LEU A 55 8.24 7.31 -2.31
CA LEU A 55 9.35 7.42 -3.26
C LEU A 55 9.32 8.70 -4.09
N SER A 56 8.19 9.41 -4.11
CA SER A 56 8.05 10.65 -4.87
C SER A 56 8.95 11.75 -4.27
N PRO A 57 9.77 12.43 -5.09
CA PRO A 57 10.56 13.55 -4.61
C PRO A 57 9.61 14.63 -4.09
N LYS A 58 9.81 15.05 -2.83
CA LYS A 58 9.11 16.23 -2.29
C LYS A 58 9.48 17.41 -3.19
N LYS A 59 8.52 17.98 -3.92
CA LYS A 59 8.75 19.21 -4.68
C LYS A 59 9.40 20.23 -3.74
N PRO A 60 10.55 20.84 -4.11
CA PRO A 60 11.06 21.96 -3.34
C PRO A 60 9.96 23.01 -3.26
N LYS A 61 9.73 23.56 -2.06
CA LYS A 61 8.83 24.71 -1.90
C LYS A 61 9.29 25.78 -2.91
N PRO A 62 8.40 26.39 -3.70
CA PRO A 62 8.80 27.50 -4.54
C PRO A 62 9.45 28.55 -3.65
N ASP A 63 10.71 28.88 -3.94
CA ASP A 63 11.40 29.98 -3.31
C ASP A 63 10.47 31.19 -3.44
N ALA A 64 10.03 31.73 -2.30
CA ALA A 64 9.32 33.01 -2.28
C ALA A 64 10.28 34.02 -2.91
N GLY A 65 9.97 34.41 -4.14
CA GLY A 65 10.85 35.18 -5.00
C GLY A 65 11.45 36.36 -4.24
N LYS A 66 12.78 36.42 -4.21
CA LYS A 66 13.46 37.70 -4.01
C LYS A 66 13.06 38.58 -5.20
N PRO A 67 12.62 39.83 -4.97
CA PRO A 67 12.43 40.76 -6.07
C PRO A 67 13.79 40.96 -6.76
N GLU A 68 13.85 40.73 -8.07
CA GLU A 68 15.00 41.10 -8.90
C GLU A 68 15.19 42.63 -8.88
N PRO A 69 16.45 43.11 -8.96
CA PRO A 69 16.81 44.52 -8.81
C PRO A 69 16.37 45.42 -9.98
#